data_AF-A0A955Y8P7-F1
#
_entry.id   AF-A0A955Y8P7-F1
#
_cell.length_a   1.000
_cell.length_b   1.000
_cell.length_c   1.000
_cell.angle_alpha   90.00
_cell.angle_beta   90.00
_cell.angle_gamma   90.00
#
_symmetry.space_group_name_H-M   'P 1'
#
loop_
_entity.id
_entity.type
_entity.pdbx_description
1 polymer ?
#
loop_
_entity_poly.entity_id
_entity_poly.type
_entity_poly.pdbx_seq_one_letter_code
_entity_poly.pdbx_strand_id
1 'polypeptide(L)'
;MTTLPTILALLAACERDHGPTPHDTWPDHGPMAEGIYGPLGTAAPYATEEQLATFERGHEVALRRFDREDGLGPAFNVTFCAACHEKPTVGGSAGLYRNFFIGGRLT
;
A
#
# COMPACT_ATOMS: atom_id res chain seq x y z
N MET A 1 42.65 -10.32 -7.71
CA MET A 1 42.70 -9.60 -9.00
C MET A 1 41.60 -10.14 -9.90
N THR A 2 40.35 -9.77 -9.60
CA THR A 2 39.15 -10.12 -10.38
C THR A 2 38.79 -8.93 -11.24
N THR A 3 39.35 -8.97 -12.45
CA THR A 3 38.88 -8.41 -13.72
C THR A 3 37.81 -7.31 -13.68
N LEU A 4 38.29 -6.07 -13.82
CA LEU A 4 37.61 -4.85 -14.28
C LEU A 4 36.48 -5.03 -15.34
N PRO A 5 36.52 -5.96 -16.31
CA PRO A 5 35.42 -6.16 -17.27
C PRO A 5 34.09 -6.62 -16.64
N THR A 6 34.09 -7.23 -15.46
CA THR A 6 32.84 -7.66 -14.80
C THR A 6 32.02 -6.48 -14.26
N ILE A 7 32.68 -5.39 -13.84
CA ILE A 7 32.02 -4.19 -13.33
C ILE A 7 31.37 -3.39 -14.47
N LEU A 8 32.02 -3.33 -15.64
CA LEU A 8 31.50 -2.61 -16.81
C LEU A 8 30.24 -3.28 -17.41
N ALA A 9 30.16 -4.61 -17.39
CA ALA A 9 28.99 -5.36 -17.84
C ALA A 9 27.76 -5.21 -16.90
N LEU A 10 28.00 -4.97 -15.59
CA LEU A 10 26.91 -4.72 -14.63
C LEU A 10 26.23 -3.37 -14.85
N LEU A 11 26.98 -2.34 -15.20
CA LEU A 11 26.45 -0.99 -15.44
C LEU A 11 25.59 -0.94 -16.73
N ALA A 12 26.05 -1.60 -17.79
CA ALA A 12 25.30 -1.67 -19.06
C ALA A 12 23.97 -2.44 -18.96
N ALA A 13 23.77 -3.28 -17.93
CA ALA A 13 22.51 -3.96 -17.71
C ALA A 13 21.45 -3.08 -17.02
N CYS A 14 21.85 -1.97 -16.40
CA CYS A 14 20.95 -1.01 -15.77
C CYS A 14 20.40 0.02 -16.77
N GLU A 15 21.16 0.37 -17.82
CA GLU A 15 20.68 1.17 -18.96
C GLU A 15 20.03 0.25 -20.00
N ARG A 16 18.90 -0.36 -19.63
CA ARG A 16 17.94 -0.77 -20.63
C ARG A 16 17.04 0.43 -20.91
N ASP A 17 17.23 1.05 -22.07
CA ASP A 17 16.20 1.89 -22.67
C ASP A 17 14.92 1.07 -22.74
N HIS A 18 14.02 1.28 -21.77
CA HIS A 18 12.68 0.76 -21.85
C HIS A 18 12.01 1.56 -22.97
N GLY A 19 11.90 0.95 -24.16
CA GLY A 19 11.01 1.45 -25.20
C GLY A 19 9.61 1.68 -24.62
N PRO A 20 8.78 2.52 -25.25
CA PRO A 20 7.57 3.00 -24.63
C PRO A 20 6.70 1.83 -24.15
N THR A 21 6.38 1.82 -22.86
CA THR A 21 5.53 0.76 -22.31
C THR A 21 4.09 0.99 -22.76
N PRO A 22 3.21 -0.02 -22.79
CA PRO A 22 1.80 0.18 -23.17
C PRO A 22 1.08 1.26 -22.34
N HIS A 23 1.58 1.58 -21.14
CA HIS A 23 1.07 2.69 -20.32
C HIS A 23 1.37 4.08 -20.91
N ASP A 24 2.37 4.20 -21.78
CA ASP A 24 2.78 5.45 -22.41
C ASP A 24 1.77 5.91 -23.49
N THR A 25 0.78 5.07 -23.81
CA THR A 25 -0.32 5.38 -24.71
C THR A 25 -1.64 5.67 -23.99
N TRP A 26 -1.67 5.54 -22.66
CA TRP A 26 -2.87 5.87 -21.90
C TRP A 26 -2.99 7.40 -21.79
N PRO A 27 -4.19 7.96 -21.98
CA PRO A 27 -4.40 9.37 -21.70
C PRO A 27 -3.94 9.67 -20.27
N ASP A 28 -3.16 10.74 -20.11
CA ASP A 28 -2.83 11.26 -18.79
C ASP A 28 -4.12 11.45 -18.00
N HIS A 29 -4.17 10.86 -16.80
CA HIS A 29 -5.32 10.98 -15.89
C HIS A 29 -5.41 12.38 -15.27
N GLY A 30 -4.50 13.28 -15.65
CA GLY A 30 -4.40 14.63 -15.14
C GLY A 30 -3.73 14.66 -13.79
N PRO A 31 -3.58 15.87 -13.21
CA PRO A 31 -2.94 16.05 -11.92
C PRO A 31 -3.77 15.41 -10.80
N MET A 32 -3.08 14.98 -9.74
CA MET A 32 -3.74 14.59 -8.50
C MET A 32 -4.55 15.78 -7.95
N ALA A 33 -5.76 15.50 -7.46
CA ALA A 33 -6.64 16.53 -6.94
C ALA A 33 -5.99 17.32 -5.79
N GLU A 34 -6.15 18.64 -5.78
CA GLU A 34 -5.66 19.49 -4.71
C GLU A 34 -6.31 19.10 -3.38
N GLY A 35 -5.51 19.02 -2.31
CA GLY A 35 -6.01 18.66 -0.97
C GLY A 35 -6.45 17.20 -0.81
N ILE A 36 -6.18 16.32 -1.78
CA ILE A 36 -6.55 14.90 -1.68
C ILE A 36 -5.76 14.14 -0.60
N TYR A 37 -4.59 14.66 -0.22
CA TYR A 37 -3.70 14.06 0.76
C TYR A 37 -3.90 14.65 2.16
N GLY A 38 -3.72 13.81 3.17
CA GLY A 38 -3.59 14.22 4.57
C GLY A 38 -2.48 13.43 5.26
N PRO A 39 -2.18 13.72 6.53
CA PRO A 39 -1.28 12.89 7.33
C PRO A 39 -1.73 11.42 7.32
N LEU A 40 -0.79 10.49 7.19
CA LEU A 40 -1.11 9.06 7.25
C LEU A 40 -1.61 8.70 8.64
N GLY A 41 -2.61 7.83 8.72
CA GLY A 41 -3.23 7.44 9.99
C GLY A 41 -4.31 8.38 10.50
N THR A 42 -4.60 9.47 9.80
CA THR A 42 -5.72 10.36 10.13
C THR A 42 -6.85 10.21 9.12
N ALA A 43 -8.06 10.64 9.50
CA ALA A 43 -9.15 10.77 8.54
C ALA A 43 -8.76 11.73 7.40
N ALA A 44 -9.41 11.56 6.25
CA ALA A 44 -9.24 12.48 5.13
C ALA A 44 -9.60 13.92 5.57
N PRO A 45 -8.85 14.94 5.15
CA PRO A 45 -9.06 16.32 5.62
C PRO A 45 -10.42 16.90 5.19
N TYR A 46 -11.05 16.32 4.17
CA TYR A 46 -12.37 16.68 3.66
C TYR A 46 -13.49 15.74 4.14
N ALA A 47 -13.22 14.90 5.15
CA ALA A 47 -14.22 13.97 5.67
C ALA A 47 -15.41 14.73 6.30
N THR A 48 -16.62 14.31 5.96
CA THR A 48 -17.84 14.78 6.63
C THR A 48 -17.88 14.29 8.08
N GLU A 49 -18.75 14.86 8.90
CA GLU A 49 -18.96 14.41 10.29
C GLU A 49 -19.32 12.91 10.38
N GLU A 50 -20.16 12.43 9.46
CA GLU A 50 -20.52 11.02 9.38
C GLU A 50 -19.32 10.12 9.00
N GLN A 51 -18.47 10.60 8.09
CA GLN A 51 -17.25 9.89 7.68
C GLN A 51 -16.21 9.87 8.80
N LEU A 52 -16.06 10.98 9.52
CA LEU A 52 -15.21 11.07 10.72
C LEU A 52 -15.66 10.10 11.80
N ALA A 53 -16.96 10.08 12.12
CA ALA A 53 -17.50 9.13 13.08
C ALA A 53 -17.30 7.67 12.63
N THR A 54 -17.37 7.41 11.31
CA THR A 54 -17.11 6.08 10.76
C THR A 54 -15.64 5.69 10.85
N PHE A 55 -14.74 6.63 10.57
CA PHE A 55 -13.30 6.45 10.74
C PHE A 55 -12.96 6.10 12.19
N GLU A 56 -13.52 6.84 13.16
CA GLU A 56 -13.29 6.61 14.60
C GLU A 56 -13.76 5.22 15.05
N ARG A 57 -14.99 4.82 14.68
CA ARG A 57 -15.50 3.46 14.97
C ARG A 57 -14.61 2.36 14.36
N GLY A 58 -14.16 2.56 13.12
CA GLY A 58 -13.26 1.62 12.46
C GLY A 58 -11.88 1.54 13.15
N HIS A 59 -11.38 2.68 13.61
CA HIS A 59 -10.10 2.78 14.34
C HIS A 59 -10.15 2.03 15.67
N GLU A 60 -11.26 2.13 16.43
CA GLU A 60 -11.47 1.34 17.65
C GLU A 60 -11.45 -0.17 17.39
N VAL A 61 -12.10 -0.62 16.31
CA VAL A 61 -12.09 -2.03 15.91
C VAL A 61 -10.69 -2.48 15.50
N ALA A 62 -9.95 -1.66 14.74
CA ALA A 62 -8.61 -1.98 14.28
C ALA A 62 -7.60 -2.12 15.44
N LEU A 63 -7.80 -1.36 16.51
CA LEU A 63 -6.97 -1.36 17.72
C LEU A 63 -7.45 -2.33 18.80
N ARG A 64 -8.63 -2.94 18.63
CA ARG A 64 -9.14 -3.95 19.57
C ARG A 64 -8.13 -5.09 19.69
N ARG A 65 -7.74 -5.38 20.92
CA ARG A 65 -6.93 -6.55 21.25
C ARG A 65 -7.81 -7.76 21.48
N PHE A 66 -7.32 -8.89 21.00
CA PHE A 66 -7.93 -10.18 21.14
C PHE A 66 -6.97 -11.10 21.90
N ASP A 67 -7.53 -11.95 22.74
CA ASP A 67 -6.83 -13.02 23.44
C ASP A 67 -7.13 -14.39 22.81
N ARG A 68 -6.62 -15.47 23.43
CA ARG A 68 -6.83 -16.83 22.92
C ARG A 68 -8.28 -17.27 23.05
N GLU A 69 -8.98 -16.79 24.07
CA GLU A 69 -10.37 -17.15 24.37
C GLU A 69 -11.34 -16.46 23.40
N ASP A 70 -10.95 -15.31 22.83
CA ASP A 70 -11.68 -14.63 21.75
C ASP A 70 -11.72 -15.43 20.42
N GLY A 71 -11.04 -16.57 20.32
CA GLY A 71 -11.13 -17.47 19.17
C GLY A 71 -10.23 -17.12 17.99
N LEU A 72 -9.12 -16.42 18.23
CA LEU A 72 -8.15 -16.04 17.17
C LEU A 72 -7.50 -17.22 16.42
N GLY A 73 -7.62 -18.45 16.95
CA GLY A 73 -7.14 -19.67 16.29
C GLY A 73 -5.64 -19.67 15.95
N PRO A 74 -5.13 -20.71 15.26
CA PRO A 74 -3.72 -20.82 14.88
C PRO A 74 -3.30 -19.90 13.71
N ALA A 75 -4.23 -19.12 13.14
CA ALA A 75 -4.01 -18.34 11.92
C ALA A 75 -3.56 -16.89 12.17
N PHE A 76 -3.78 -16.36 13.38
CA PHE A 76 -3.32 -15.03 13.77
C PHE A 76 -2.01 -15.12 14.55
N ASN A 77 -0.94 -14.56 13.97
CA ASN A 77 0.38 -14.49 14.62
C ASN A 77 0.56 -13.24 15.49
N VAL A 78 -0.52 -12.46 15.67
CA VAL A 78 -0.57 -11.16 16.37
C VAL A 78 -1.93 -11.01 17.08
N THR A 79 -2.04 -10.04 18.00
CA THR A 79 -3.20 -9.89 18.90
C THR A 79 -4.18 -8.77 18.55
N PHE A 80 -3.98 -8.03 17.44
CA PHE A 80 -4.90 -7.00 16.96
C PHE A 80 -4.72 -6.75 15.47
N CYS A 81 -5.74 -6.23 14.79
CA CYS A 81 -5.76 -6.07 13.33
C CYS A 81 -4.63 -5.17 12.84
N ALA A 82 -4.41 -4.04 13.51
CA ALA A 82 -3.41 -3.08 13.10
C ALA A 82 -1.95 -3.57 13.24
N ALA A 83 -1.69 -4.69 13.95
CA ALA A 83 -0.34 -5.25 14.10
C ALA A 83 0.28 -5.77 12.79
N CYS A 84 -0.53 -6.01 11.76
CA CYS A 84 -0.03 -6.29 10.41
C CYS A 84 -0.15 -5.07 9.48
N HIS A 85 -0.88 -4.03 9.91
CA HIS A 85 -1.24 -2.84 9.13
C HIS A 85 -0.73 -1.55 9.81
N GLU A 86 0.46 -1.63 10.38
CA GLU A 86 1.06 -0.57 11.21
C GLU A 86 2.08 0.31 10.47
N LYS A 87 2.42 -0.05 9.24
CA LYS A 87 3.45 0.65 8.46
C LYS A 87 2.78 1.58 7.45
N PRO A 88 3.25 2.84 7.30
CA PRO A 88 4.26 3.51 8.13
C PRO A 88 3.73 3.95 9.51
N THR A 89 2.41 3.98 9.67
CA THR A 89 1.69 4.17 10.93
C THR A 89 0.36 3.40 10.84
N VAL A 90 -0.32 3.15 11.96
CA VAL A 90 -1.67 2.58 11.97
C VAL A 90 -2.63 3.50 11.22
N GLY A 91 -3.42 2.95 10.29
CA GLY A 91 -4.29 3.73 9.41
C GLY A 91 -3.55 4.51 8.31
N GLY A 92 -2.22 4.46 8.30
CA GLY A 92 -1.38 4.85 7.17
C GLY A 92 -1.24 3.67 6.22
N SER A 93 -1.18 3.93 4.92
CA SER A 93 -1.26 2.88 3.88
C SER A 93 -0.39 1.67 4.21
N ALA A 94 -1.02 0.48 4.28
CA ALA A 94 -0.29 -0.77 4.28
C ALA A 94 0.61 -0.75 3.03
N GLY A 95 1.92 -0.88 3.21
CA GLY A 95 2.87 -0.78 2.10
C GLY A 95 2.39 -1.63 0.93
N LEU A 96 2.61 -1.14 -0.31
CA LEU A 96 2.27 -1.86 -1.54
C LEU A 96 2.81 -3.29 -1.46
N TYR A 97 1.97 -4.23 -1.00
CA TYR A 97 2.44 -5.58 -0.69
C TYR A 97 2.79 -6.29 -2.00
N ARG A 98 1.97 -6.09 -3.06
CA ARG A 98 2.29 -6.33 -4.48
C ARG A 98 1.34 -5.53 -5.40
N ASN A 99 1.78 -5.26 -6.63
CA ASN A 99 0.90 -4.89 -7.73
C ASN A 99 0.17 -6.15 -8.21
N PHE A 100 -1.14 -6.26 -7.98
CA PHE A 100 -1.95 -7.32 -8.57
C PHE A 100 -2.78 -6.74 -9.72
N PHE A 101 -2.72 -7.38 -10.89
CA PHE A 101 -3.63 -7.13 -11.99
C PHE A 101 -4.86 -8.04 -11.85
N ILE A 102 -6.04 -7.46 -11.62
CA ILE A 102 -7.31 -8.20 -11.66
C ILE A 102 -7.86 -8.08 -13.08
N GLY A 103 -7.68 -9.13 -13.88
CA GLY A 103 -8.31 -9.27 -15.19
C GLY A 103 -9.57 -10.12 -15.10
N GLY A 104 -10.72 -9.56 -15.46
CA GLY A 104 -11.96 -10.32 -15.65
C GLY A 104 -12.17 -10.66 -17.12
N ARG A 105 -12.62 -11.88 -17.44
CA ARG A 105 -13.24 -12.19 -18.73
C ARG A 105 -14.74 -12.06 -18.59
N LEU A 106 -15.34 -11.19 -19.41
CA LEU A 106 -16.76 -11.29 -19.70
C LEU A 106 -16.93 -12.46 -20.67
N THR A 107 -17.51 -13.54 -20.18
CA THR A 107 -18.05 -14.63 -21.01
C THR A 107 -19.56 -14.54 -20.97
#